data_AF-A0A6F9AN21-F1
#
_entry.id   AF-A0A6F9AN21-F1
#
_cell.length_a   1.000
_cell.length_b   1.000
_cell.length_c   1.000
_cell.angle_alpha   90.00
_cell.angle_beta   90.00
_cell.angle_gamma   90.00
#
_symmetry.space_group_name_H-M   'P 1'
#
loop_
_entity.id
_entity.type
_entity.pdbx_description
1 polymer ?
#
loop_
_entity_poly.entity_id
_entity_poly.type
_entity_poly.pdbx_seq_one_letter_code
_entity_poly.pdbx_strand_id
1 'polypeptide(L)'
;MLYVGNSEVTLLDYSGVTLLDYSEVTLLDYSEVTLLDYSEVTLLDYSGVTLLDYSEVTLLDYSGVTLLDYSGVTLLDYSEVTLLDYSEVTLLDYSEVTLLDYSGVTLLDYSEVTLLDYSGVTLLDYSEVTLLDYSGVTLLDYSGVTLLDYSEVTLLDYSEVTLLDYSEVTLLDYSEVTLLDYSGLHY
;
A
#
# COMPACT_ATOMS: atom_id res chain seq x y z
N MET A 1 15.27 9.41 -31.45
CA MET A 1 13.93 8.92 -31.85
C MET A 1 14.08 7.49 -32.30
N LEU A 2 13.81 6.54 -31.40
CA LEU A 2 13.64 5.13 -31.74
C LEU A 2 12.14 4.91 -31.93
N TYR A 3 11.72 4.56 -33.13
CA TYR A 3 10.38 4.02 -33.37
C TYR A 3 10.43 2.53 -32.98
N VAL A 4 10.07 2.24 -31.72
CA VAL A 4 9.76 0.89 -31.27
C VAL A 4 8.26 0.72 -31.51
N GLY A 5 7.82 -0.41 -32.08
CA GLY A 5 6.39 -0.67 -32.22
C GLY A 5 5.72 -0.63 -30.84
N ASN A 6 4.55 0.01 -30.75
CA ASN A 6 3.77 0.25 -29.51
C ASN A 6 3.26 -1.04 -28.85
N SER A 7 4.13 -1.95 -28.42
CA SER A 7 3.71 -3.09 -27.59
C SER A 7 4.62 -3.25 -26.38
N GLU A 8 5.93 -3.31 -26.57
CA GLU A 8 6.86 -3.69 -25.50
C GLU A 8 8.14 -2.84 -25.54
N VAL A 9 8.67 -2.49 -24.37
CA VAL A 9 9.96 -1.81 -24.25
C VAL A 9 10.80 -2.37 -23.10
N THR A 10 12.06 -2.67 -23.41
CA THR A 10 13.06 -3.07 -22.42
C THR A 10 14.27 -2.16 -22.50
N LEU A 11 14.67 -1.55 -21.39
CA LEU A 11 15.82 -0.66 -21.33
C LEU A 11 16.64 -0.93 -20.06
N LEU A 12 17.97 -0.78 -20.14
CA LEU A 12 18.92 -1.12 -19.07
C LEU A 12 19.94 0.02 -18.85
N ASP A 13 20.27 0.32 -17.59
CA ASP A 13 21.39 1.19 -17.18
C ASP A 13 21.33 2.63 -17.75
N TYR A 14 20.38 3.43 -17.26
CA TYR A 14 20.35 4.88 -17.52
C TYR A 14 20.07 5.66 -16.25
N SER A 15 20.42 6.94 -16.22
CA SER A 15 20.13 7.81 -15.07
C SER A 15 18.64 8.06 -14.85
N GLY A 16 17.84 8.10 -15.91
CA GLY A 16 16.41 8.25 -15.79
C GLY A 16 15.69 8.15 -17.12
N VAL A 17 14.39 7.88 -17.06
CA VAL A 17 13.58 7.60 -18.24
C VAL A 17 12.15 8.14 -18.08
N THR A 18 11.63 8.66 -19.19
CA THR A 18 10.21 8.98 -19.34
C THR A 18 9.69 8.27 -20.57
N LEU A 19 8.66 7.46 -20.41
CA LEU A 19 7.97 6.77 -21.50
C LEU A 19 6.48 7.12 -21.47
N LEU A 20 5.83 7.00 -22.63
CA LEU A 20 4.40 7.22 -22.82
C LEU A 20 3.84 6.17 -23.78
N ASP A 21 2.64 5.64 -23.49
CA ASP A 21 1.82 4.81 -24.39
C ASP A 21 2.49 3.48 -24.84
N TYR A 22 2.89 2.59 -23.93
CA TYR A 22 3.22 1.20 -24.29
C TYR A 22 2.31 0.19 -23.58
N SER A 23 2.24 -1.04 -24.07
CA SER A 23 1.49 -2.08 -23.38
C SER A 23 2.29 -2.66 -22.21
N GLU A 24 3.56 -2.99 -22.45
CA GLU A 24 4.44 -3.61 -21.44
C GLU A 24 5.79 -2.87 -21.34
N VAL A 25 6.27 -2.69 -20.11
CA VAL A 25 7.56 -2.05 -19.82
C VAL A 25 8.37 -2.92 -18.88
N THR A 26 9.63 -3.19 -19.24
CA THR A 26 10.62 -3.73 -18.31
C THR A 26 11.83 -2.82 -18.27
N LEU A 27 12.16 -2.31 -17.09
CA LEU A 27 13.36 -1.51 -16.89
C LEU A 27 14.24 -2.15 -15.81
N LEU A 28 15.56 -1.98 -15.92
CA LEU A 28 16.55 -2.36 -14.89
C LEU A 28 17.59 -1.26 -14.66
N ASP A 29 17.92 -0.97 -13.41
CA ASP A 29 19.00 -0.07 -12.95
C ASP A 29 18.84 1.41 -13.38
N TYR A 30 17.98 2.19 -12.71
CA TYR A 30 17.90 3.65 -12.95
C TYR A 30 17.75 4.47 -11.69
N SER A 31 18.10 5.76 -11.73
CA SER A 31 17.80 6.65 -10.62
C SER A 31 16.33 7.05 -10.59
N GLU A 32 15.75 7.48 -11.72
CA GLU A 32 14.39 8.05 -11.77
C GLU A 32 13.56 7.51 -12.95
N VAL A 33 12.31 7.11 -12.70
CA VAL A 33 11.37 6.61 -13.73
C VAL A 33 10.06 7.36 -13.68
N THR A 34 9.57 7.78 -14.84
CA THR A 34 8.20 8.27 -15.01
C THR A 34 7.51 7.56 -16.17
N LEU A 35 6.41 6.86 -15.91
CA LEU A 35 5.62 6.16 -16.92
C LEU A 35 4.15 6.63 -16.85
N LEU A 36 3.59 6.99 -18.00
CA LEU A 36 2.16 7.25 -18.22
C LEU A 36 1.52 6.30 -19.25
N ASP A 37 0.34 5.74 -18.93
CA ASP A 37 -0.54 4.94 -19.79
C ASP A 37 0.04 3.57 -20.20
N TYR A 38 -0.10 2.56 -19.33
CA TYR A 38 0.44 1.20 -19.53
C TYR A 38 -0.51 0.06 -19.16
N SER A 39 -0.26 -1.16 -19.64
CA SER A 39 -0.96 -2.34 -19.14
C SER A 39 -0.15 -3.01 -18.03
N GLU A 40 1.12 -3.33 -18.30
CA GLU A 40 1.99 -4.02 -17.35
C GLU A 40 3.36 -3.33 -17.23
N VAL A 41 3.85 -3.19 -16.00
CA VAL A 41 5.15 -2.58 -15.71
C VAL A 41 5.92 -3.46 -14.74
N THR A 42 7.16 -3.79 -15.09
CA THR A 42 8.13 -4.43 -14.22
C THR A 42 9.38 -3.56 -14.10
N LEU A 43 9.73 -3.16 -12.89
CA LEU A 43 10.95 -2.41 -12.62
C LEU A 43 11.77 -3.19 -11.57
N LEU A 44 13.10 -3.19 -11.72
CA LEU A 44 14.09 -3.63 -10.72
C LEU A 44 15.23 -2.61 -10.48
N ASP A 45 15.54 -2.30 -9.22
CA ASP A 45 16.65 -1.45 -8.72
C ASP A 45 16.58 0.06 -9.09
N TYR A 46 15.91 0.87 -8.26
CA TYR A 46 15.82 2.33 -8.50
C TYR A 46 15.81 3.24 -7.26
N SER A 47 15.94 4.56 -7.48
CA SER A 47 15.71 5.54 -6.40
C SER A 47 14.25 6.03 -6.37
N GLY A 48 13.74 6.58 -7.47
CA GLY A 48 12.40 7.17 -7.53
C GLY A 48 11.56 6.66 -8.70
N VAL A 49 10.28 6.37 -8.43
CA VAL A 49 9.31 5.93 -9.45
C VAL A 49 8.01 6.71 -9.33
N THR A 50 7.51 7.18 -10.47
CA THR A 50 6.15 7.69 -10.63
C THR A 50 5.44 6.99 -11.78
N LEU A 51 4.34 6.31 -11.50
CA LEU A 51 3.51 5.65 -12.51
C LEU A 51 2.07 6.18 -12.45
N LEU A 52 1.48 6.40 -13.62
CA LEU A 52 0.12 6.89 -13.78
C LEU A 52 -0.62 6.05 -14.84
N ASP A 53 -1.87 5.68 -14.53
CA ASP A 53 -2.81 4.99 -15.41
C ASP A 53 -2.26 3.64 -15.90
N TYR A 54 -2.38 2.59 -15.09
CA TYR A 54 -1.92 1.25 -15.46
C TYR A 54 -2.74 0.10 -14.88
N SER A 55 -2.60 -1.11 -15.42
CA SER A 55 -3.32 -2.28 -14.88
C SER A 55 -2.52 -2.96 -13.78
N GLU A 56 -1.31 -3.43 -14.07
CA GLU A 56 -0.50 -4.24 -13.16
C GLU A 56 0.93 -3.69 -13.04
N VAL A 57 1.44 -3.65 -11.81
CA VAL A 57 2.81 -3.21 -11.51
C VAL A 57 3.50 -4.18 -10.58
N THR A 58 4.73 -4.54 -10.94
CA THR A 58 5.68 -5.22 -10.06
C THR A 58 6.95 -4.39 -9.94
N LEU A 59 7.29 -4.00 -8.73
CA LEU A 59 8.52 -3.29 -8.42
C LEU A 59 9.32 -4.14 -7.40
N LEU A 60 10.65 -4.25 -7.57
CA LEU A 60 11.62 -4.68 -6.54
C LEU A 60 12.81 -3.70 -6.28
N ASP A 61 13.12 -3.41 -5.01
CA ASP A 61 14.27 -2.62 -4.48
C ASP A 61 14.30 -1.09 -4.79
N TYR A 62 13.73 -0.23 -3.91
CA TYR A 62 13.67 1.24 -4.14
C TYR A 62 13.72 2.14 -2.91
N SER A 63 13.95 3.45 -3.11
CA SER A 63 13.74 4.45 -2.05
C SER A 63 12.32 5.04 -2.01
N GLY A 64 11.71 5.41 -3.14
CA GLY A 64 10.43 6.11 -3.14
C GLY A 64 9.54 5.79 -4.34
N VAL A 65 8.25 5.56 -4.08
CA VAL A 65 7.27 5.20 -5.12
C VAL A 65 5.99 6.03 -4.97
N THR A 66 5.51 6.57 -6.10
CA THR A 66 4.18 7.17 -6.21
C THR A 66 3.40 6.55 -7.36
N LEU A 67 2.23 6.00 -7.05
CA LEU A 67 1.37 5.26 -7.96
C LEU A 67 -0.05 5.83 -7.94
N LEU A 68 -0.65 6.02 -9.11
CA LEU A 68 -2.00 6.57 -9.24
C LEU A 68 -2.78 5.83 -10.33
N ASP A 69 -4.06 5.55 -10.06
CA ASP A 69 -5.05 4.95 -10.95
C ASP A 69 -4.64 3.58 -11.50
N TYR A 70 -4.86 2.52 -10.70
CA TYR A 70 -4.44 1.17 -11.09
C TYR A 70 -5.25 -0.01 -10.56
N SER A 71 -5.07 -1.20 -11.15
CA SER A 71 -5.78 -2.42 -10.71
C SER A 71 -5.00 -3.18 -9.64
N GLY A 72 -3.76 -3.59 -9.93
CA GLY A 72 -2.97 -4.46 -9.07
C GLY A 72 -1.52 -3.99 -8.93
N VAL A 73 -1.00 -4.07 -7.71
CA VAL A 73 0.39 -3.71 -7.40
C VAL A 73 1.02 -4.73 -6.45
N THR A 74 2.22 -5.19 -6.80
CA THR A 74 3.11 -5.91 -5.90
C THR A 74 4.42 -5.12 -5.75
N LEU A 75 4.73 -4.75 -4.52
CA LEU A 75 6.00 -4.11 -4.18
C LEU A 75 6.75 -5.02 -3.19
N LEU A 76 8.06 -5.21 -3.40
CA LEU A 76 9.03 -5.71 -2.40
C LEU A 76 10.26 -4.78 -2.12
N ASP A 77 10.60 -4.53 -0.85
CA ASP A 77 11.79 -3.81 -0.31
C ASP A 77 11.89 -2.29 -0.59
N TYR A 78 11.33 -1.41 0.30
CA TYR A 78 11.31 0.06 0.08
C TYR A 78 11.44 0.92 1.34
N SER A 79 11.74 2.21 1.12
CA SER A 79 11.63 3.22 2.18
C SER A 79 10.24 3.87 2.24
N GLU A 80 9.77 4.51 1.17
CA GLU A 80 8.53 5.31 1.17
C GLU A 80 7.59 4.95 0.01
N VAL A 81 6.31 4.76 0.30
CA VAL A 81 5.28 4.41 -0.69
C VAL A 81 4.03 5.28 -0.53
N THR A 82 3.56 5.84 -1.64
CA THR A 82 2.27 6.53 -1.74
C THR A 82 1.46 5.96 -2.90
N LEU A 83 0.28 5.38 -2.60
CA LEU A 83 -0.59 4.82 -3.62
C LEU A 83 -2.03 5.35 -3.52
N LEU A 84 -2.62 5.71 -4.67
CA LEU A 84 -3.95 6.31 -4.77
C LEU A 84 -4.81 5.59 -5.82
N ASP A 85 -6.11 5.47 -5.54
CA ASP A 85 -7.15 5.00 -6.46
C ASP A 85 -6.87 3.62 -7.08
N TYR A 86 -7.12 2.55 -6.31
CA TYR A 86 -6.78 1.20 -6.78
C TYR A 86 -7.62 0.03 -6.26
N SER A 87 -7.47 -1.14 -6.89
CA SER A 87 -8.20 -2.35 -6.45
C SER A 87 -7.42 -3.15 -5.41
N GLU A 88 -6.26 -3.70 -5.74
CA GLU A 88 -5.52 -4.64 -4.88
C GLU A 88 -4.03 -4.29 -4.77
N VAL A 89 -3.48 -4.41 -3.56
CA VAL A 89 -2.07 -4.14 -3.28
C VAL A 89 -1.49 -5.20 -2.34
N THR A 90 -0.29 -5.67 -2.67
CA THR A 90 0.57 -6.44 -1.77
C THR A 90 1.90 -5.74 -1.58
N LEU A 91 2.24 -5.48 -0.32
CA LEU A 91 3.46 -4.79 0.10
C LEU A 91 4.21 -5.69 1.09
N LEU A 92 5.44 -6.10 0.76
CA LEU A 92 6.43 -6.65 1.72
C LEU A 92 7.67 -5.76 1.96
N ASP A 93 8.04 -5.54 3.24
CA ASP A 93 9.27 -4.86 3.74
C ASP A 93 9.37 -3.33 3.45
N TYR A 94 8.83 -2.47 4.34
CA TYR A 94 8.81 -0.98 4.17
C TYR A 94 9.18 -0.18 5.42
N SER A 95 9.53 1.10 5.22
CA SER A 95 9.54 2.07 6.34
C SER A 95 8.18 2.77 6.48
N GLU A 96 7.70 3.46 5.44
CA GLU A 96 6.50 4.30 5.51
C GLU A 96 5.56 4.04 4.32
N VAL A 97 4.26 3.89 4.59
CA VAL A 97 3.24 3.68 3.55
C VAL A 97 2.02 4.57 3.77
N THR A 98 1.60 5.27 2.71
CA THR A 98 0.33 5.99 2.65
C THR A 98 -0.53 5.48 1.50
N LEU A 99 -1.73 4.99 1.83
CA LEU A 99 -2.68 4.45 0.85
C LEU A 99 -4.04 5.13 0.95
N LEU A 100 -4.66 5.41 -0.19
CA LEU A 100 -5.96 6.09 -0.29
C LEU A 100 -6.86 5.43 -1.35
N ASP A 101 -8.15 5.32 -1.05
CA ASP A 101 -9.23 4.93 -1.96
C ASP A 101 -9.00 3.56 -2.62
N TYR A 102 -9.25 2.47 -1.87
CA TYR A 102 -8.96 1.12 -2.38
C TYR A 102 -9.84 -0.03 -1.89
N SER A 103 -9.80 -1.16 -2.61
CA SER A 103 -10.61 -2.34 -2.25
C SER A 103 -9.91 -3.26 -1.24
N GLY A 104 -8.67 -3.67 -1.48
CA GLY A 104 -7.99 -4.66 -0.65
C GLY A 104 -6.48 -4.43 -0.55
N VAL A 105 -5.92 -4.55 0.67
CA VAL A 105 -4.47 -4.47 0.89
C VAL A 105 -3.99 -5.59 1.81
N THR A 106 -2.84 -6.16 1.45
CA THR A 106 -2.01 -6.95 2.36
C THR A 106 -0.66 -6.26 2.53
N LEU A 107 -0.30 -5.94 3.77
CA LEU A 107 1.01 -5.41 4.12
C LEU A 107 1.70 -6.33 5.13
N LEU A 108 3.00 -6.56 4.93
CA LEU A 108 3.87 -7.32 5.83
C LEU A 108 5.19 -6.57 6.10
N ASP A 109 5.62 -6.54 7.37
CA ASP A 109 6.89 -6.01 7.86
C ASP A 109 7.12 -4.51 7.57
N TYR A 110 6.66 -3.61 8.46
CA TYR A 110 6.80 -2.15 8.25
C TYR A 110 6.85 -1.29 9.52
N SER A 111 7.30 -0.04 9.39
CA SER A 111 7.37 0.88 10.53
C SER A 111 6.07 1.66 10.71
N GLU A 112 5.64 2.42 9.70
CA GLU A 112 4.47 3.32 9.81
C GLU A 112 3.53 3.16 8.61
N VAL A 113 2.21 3.07 8.88
CA VAL A 113 1.19 3.01 7.82
C VAL A 113 0.02 3.94 8.10
N THR A 114 -0.40 4.66 7.07
CA THR A 114 -1.63 5.44 7.05
C THR A 114 -2.52 4.96 5.91
N LEU A 115 -3.73 4.49 6.23
CA LEU A 115 -4.71 3.99 5.27
C LEU A 115 -6.04 4.72 5.40
N LEU A 116 -6.62 5.12 4.28
CA LEU A 116 -7.89 5.85 4.21
C LEU A 116 -8.83 5.25 3.15
N ASP A 117 -10.12 5.21 3.46
CA ASP A 117 -11.23 4.89 2.55
C ASP A 117 -11.08 3.53 1.85
N TYR A 118 -11.38 2.44 2.56
CA TYR A 118 -11.16 1.10 2.00
C TYR A 118 -12.09 -0.02 2.47
N SER A 119 -12.12 -1.13 1.71
CA SER A 119 -12.99 -2.26 2.06
C SER A 119 -12.32 -3.25 3.03
N GLY A 120 -11.11 -3.75 2.74
CA GLY A 120 -10.48 -4.80 3.54
C GLY A 120 -8.96 -4.64 3.64
N VAL A 121 -8.41 -4.86 4.84
CA VAL A 121 -6.96 -4.82 5.07
C VAL A 121 -6.49 -5.96 5.97
N THR A 122 -5.36 -6.55 5.61
CA THR A 122 -4.57 -7.42 6.49
C THR A 122 -3.18 -6.83 6.68
N LEU A 123 -2.82 -6.62 7.94
CA LEU A 123 -1.56 -6.03 8.39
C LEU A 123 -0.85 -6.99 9.35
N LEU A 124 0.42 -7.30 9.09
CA LEU A 124 1.26 -8.14 9.94
C LEU A 124 2.62 -7.48 10.21
N ASP A 125 3.09 -7.56 11.47
CA ASP A 125 4.42 -7.16 11.95
C ASP A 125 4.77 -5.68 11.73
N TYR A 126 4.36 -4.79 12.66
CA TYR A 126 4.58 -3.35 12.48
C TYR A 126 4.65 -2.48 13.73
N SER A 127 5.12 -1.23 13.59
CA SER A 127 5.23 -0.31 14.73
C SER A 127 3.95 0.52 14.94
N GLU A 128 3.58 1.36 13.98
CA GLU A 128 2.45 2.30 14.12
C GLU A 128 1.51 2.26 12.91
N VAL A 129 0.21 2.26 13.18
CA VAL A 129 -0.82 2.26 12.13
C VAL A 129 -1.95 3.22 12.46
N THR A 130 -2.35 3.99 11.44
CA THR A 130 -3.57 4.81 11.46
C THR A 130 -4.49 4.39 10.33
N LEU A 131 -5.72 4.00 10.68
CA LEU A 131 -6.75 3.58 9.72
C LEU A 131 -8.03 4.41 9.89
N LEU A 132 -8.61 4.83 8.77
CA LEU A 132 -9.84 5.63 8.73
C LEU A 132 -10.81 5.10 7.65
N ASP A 133 -12.11 5.09 7.98
CA ASP A 133 -13.23 4.82 7.07
C ASP A 133 -13.13 3.47 6.34
N TYR A 134 -13.46 2.38 7.03
CA TYR A 134 -13.31 1.04 6.44
C TYR A 134 -14.29 -0.05 6.90
N SER A 135 -14.40 -1.13 6.11
CA SER A 135 -15.33 -2.22 6.42
C SER A 135 -14.73 -3.30 7.32
N GLY A 136 -13.52 -3.80 7.03
CA GLY A 136 -12.93 -4.92 7.75
C GLY A 136 -11.41 -4.84 7.85
N VAL A 137 -10.86 -5.11 9.03
CA VAL A 137 -9.41 -5.10 9.28
C VAL A 137 -8.99 -6.28 10.14
N THR A 138 -7.86 -6.90 9.78
CA THR A 138 -7.12 -7.83 10.63
C THR A 138 -5.70 -7.33 10.84
N LEU A 139 -5.33 -7.17 12.11
CA LEU A 139 -4.05 -6.63 12.57
C LEU A 139 -3.38 -7.63 13.52
N LEU A 140 -2.10 -7.95 13.27
CA LEU A 140 -1.32 -8.88 14.07
C LEU A 140 0.10 -8.32 14.34
N ASP A 141 0.57 -8.47 15.58
CA ASP A 141 1.94 -8.19 16.04
C ASP A 141 2.35 -6.72 15.86
N TYR A 142 1.93 -5.84 16.79
CA TYR A 142 2.19 -4.40 16.64
C TYR A 142 2.34 -3.54 17.90
N SER A 143 2.95 -2.35 17.77
CA SER A 143 3.14 -1.45 18.92
C SER A 143 1.93 -0.54 19.18
N GLY A 144 1.48 0.22 18.18
CA GLY A 144 0.43 1.22 18.35
C GLY A 144 -0.54 1.27 17.18
N VAL A 145 -1.84 1.33 17.46
CA VAL A 145 -2.88 1.44 16.43
C VAL A 145 -3.92 2.50 16.79
N THR A 146 -4.31 3.29 15.80
CA THR A 146 -5.45 4.20 15.86
C THR A 146 -6.45 3.87 14.75
N LEU A 147 -7.68 3.51 15.12
CA LEU A 147 -8.75 3.10 14.21
C LEU A 147 -9.99 3.98 14.38
N LEU A 148 -10.48 4.54 13.28
CA LEU A 148 -11.65 5.41 13.25
C LEU A 148 -12.65 4.94 12.18
N ASP A 149 -13.95 5.01 12.50
CA ASP A 149 -15.07 4.81 11.58
C ASP A 149 -15.04 3.46 10.84
N TYR A 150 -15.43 2.38 11.53
CA TYR A 150 -15.33 1.04 10.96
C TYR A 150 -16.40 0.02 11.34
N SER A 151 -16.55 -1.03 10.52
CA SER A 151 -17.53 -2.10 10.80
C SER A 151 -16.94 -3.21 11.67
N GLU A 152 -15.91 -3.92 11.21
CA GLU A 152 -15.34 -5.09 11.89
C GLU A 152 -13.81 -5.01 12.04
N VAL A 153 -13.31 -5.32 13.23
CA VAL A 153 -11.87 -5.36 13.52
C VAL A 153 -11.48 -6.59 14.32
N THR A 154 -10.38 -7.23 13.93
CA THR A 154 -9.67 -8.25 14.72
C THR A 154 -8.24 -7.81 15.00
N LEU A 155 -7.88 -7.72 16.27
CA LEU A 155 -6.56 -7.29 16.76
C LEU A 155 -5.92 -8.37 17.64
N LEU A 156 -4.66 -8.72 17.39
CA LEU A 156 -3.90 -9.70 18.14
C LEU A 156 -2.45 -9.24 18.39
N ASP A 157 -1.97 -9.44 19.63
CA ASP A 157 -0.59 -9.15 20.11
C ASP A 157 -0.16 -7.70 19.89
N TYR A 158 -0.49 -6.84 20.86
CA TYR A 158 -0.19 -5.42 20.74
C TYR A 158 0.04 -4.65 22.04
N SER A 159 0.69 -3.48 21.94
CA SER A 159 0.91 -2.63 23.10
C SER A 159 -0.26 -1.67 23.34
N GLU A 160 -0.57 -0.78 22.40
CA GLU A 160 -1.55 0.29 22.59
C GLU A 160 -2.55 0.36 21.42
N VAL A 161 -3.84 0.52 21.72
CA VAL A 161 -4.86 0.78 20.70
C VAL A 161 -5.85 1.87 21.11
N THR A 162 -6.19 2.73 20.16
CA THR A 162 -7.31 3.68 20.26
C THR A 162 -8.34 3.36 19.18
N LEU A 163 -9.60 3.14 19.61
CA LEU A 163 -10.72 2.78 18.76
C LEU A 163 -11.86 3.79 18.89
N LEU A 164 -12.40 4.26 17.77
CA LEU A 164 -13.52 5.20 17.68
C LEU A 164 -14.54 4.77 16.63
N ASP A 165 -15.82 4.90 16.96
CA ASP A 165 -16.97 4.72 16.04
C ASP A 165 -16.98 3.37 15.31
N TYR A 166 -17.32 2.29 16.05
CA TYR A 166 -17.25 0.91 15.54
C TYR A 166 -18.47 0.04 15.83
N SER A 167 -18.67 -0.99 15.00
CA SER A 167 -19.74 -2.00 15.18
C SER A 167 -19.29 -3.22 15.98
N GLU A 168 -18.25 -3.94 15.52
CA GLU A 168 -17.72 -5.15 16.18
C GLU A 168 -16.19 -5.10 16.32
N VAL A 169 -15.69 -5.58 17.47
CA VAL A 169 -14.25 -5.64 17.75
C VAL A 169 -13.89 -6.93 18.50
N THR A 170 -12.84 -7.60 18.03
CA THR A 170 -12.18 -8.72 18.74
C THR A 170 -10.76 -8.32 19.10
N LEU A 171 -10.44 -8.38 20.40
CA LEU A 171 -9.17 -7.95 20.98
C LEU A 171 -8.53 -9.09 21.77
N LEU A 172 -7.27 -9.43 21.49
CA LEU A 172 -6.51 -10.45 22.22
C LEU A 172 -5.04 -10.06 22.42
N ASP A 173 -4.49 -10.38 23.59
CA ASP A 173 -3.10 -10.14 24.02
C ASP A 173 -2.65 -8.67 23.88
N TYR A 174 -3.03 -7.84 24.87
CA TYR A 174 -2.80 -6.39 24.81
C TYR A 174 -2.36 -5.77 26.13
N SER A 175 -1.65 -4.64 26.03
CA SER A 175 -1.26 -3.85 27.21
C SER A 175 -2.27 -2.75 27.56
N GLU A 176 -2.68 -1.93 26.60
CA GLU A 176 -3.63 -0.81 26.81
C GLU A 176 -4.63 -0.68 25.66
N VAL A 177 -5.89 -0.37 26.01
CA VAL A 177 -7.00 -0.16 25.05
C VAL A 177 -7.80 1.06 25.47
N THR A 178 -7.98 2.00 24.55
CA THR A 178 -8.90 3.14 24.67
C THR A 178 -10.06 2.98 23.69
N LEU A 179 -11.30 3.01 24.20
CA LEU A 179 -12.53 2.90 23.41
C LEU A 179 -13.35 4.19 23.55
N LEU A 180 -13.66 4.83 22.43
CA LEU A 180 -14.46 6.04 22.35
C LEU A 180 -15.67 5.79 21.42
N ASP A 181 -16.86 6.19 21.86
CA ASP A 181 -18.16 5.97 21.20
C ASP A 181 -18.44 4.57 20.63
N TYR A 182 -19.06 3.72 21.46
CA TYR A 182 -19.56 2.40 21.06
C TYR A 182 -21.06 2.48 20.77
N SER A 183 -21.45 2.32 19.50
CA SER A 183 -22.86 2.34 19.09
C SER A 183 -23.59 0.97 19.22
N GLY A 184 -22.93 -0.06 19.73
CA GLY A 184 -23.45 -1.44 19.83
C GLY A 184 -24.17 -1.82 21.14
N LEU A 185 -25.21 -1.11 21.57
CA LEU A 185 -26.19 -1.69 22.51
C LEU A 185 -27.15 -2.60 21.74
N HIS A 186 -26.84 -3.90 21.64
CA HIS A 186 -27.81 -4.92 21.29
C HIS A 186 -28.20 -5.75 22.54
N TYR A 187 -29.49 -5.70 22.90
CA TYR A 187 -30.16 -6.59 23.86
C TYR A 187 -30.21 -8.03 23.35
#